data_AF-A0A813HNC5-F1
#
_entry.id   AF-A0A813HNC5-F1
#
_cell.length_a   1.000
_cell.length_b   1.000
_cell.length_c   1.000
_cell.angle_alpha   90.00
_cell.angle_beta   90.00
_cell.angle_gamma   90.00
#
_symmetry.space_group_name_H-M   'P 1'
#
loop_
_entity.id
_entity.type
_entity.pdbx_description
1 polymer ?
#
loop_
_entity_poly.entity_id
_entity_poly.type
_entity_poly.pdbx_seq_one_letter_code
_entity_poly.pdbx_strand_id
1 'polypeptide(L)'
;MIQTTQSFEVRGPERQVDVVLKDTLQKILAAAPRRLKELRDECEAELKRLDSLPATGAGVTADEFFASLKLACEASGLPKVVSIALEGIQKLISYGFLTGRGRDPFKAAEPGQPPRQLIDTVIESVSTCAESADDTVQLHMINALCAAVISQTCEVHGKTLIQTVSTCVTLHRDSKSATNQRMAQTALTQMLS
;
A
#
# COMPACT_ATOMS: atom_id res chain seq x y z
N MET A 1 18.49 15.30 -30.68
CA MET A 1 18.03 14.11 -31.42
C MET A 1 18.64 12.89 -30.74
N ILE A 2 17.82 12.12 -30.01
CA ILE A 2 17.84 10.64 -29.85
C ILE A 2 19.23 10.03 -29.47
N GLN A 3 19.42 9.38 -28.33
CA GLN A 3 18.70 8.17 -27.95
C GLN A 3 18.88 7.80 -26.47
N THR A 4 17.74 7.62 -25.81
CA THR A 4 17.50 6.85 -24.59
C THR A 4 17.76 5.37 -24.83
N THR A 5 18.56 4.73 -23.98
CA THR A 5 18.36 3.34 -23.50
C THR A 5 19.43 3.06 -22.45
N GLN A 6 19.09 3.29 -21.18
CA GLN A 6 19.85 2.68 -20.09
C GLN A 6 19.15 1.37 -19.73
N SER A 7 19.87 0.32 -20.05
CA SER A 7 19.66 -1.11 -19.88
C SER A 7 18.76 -1.51 -18.71
N PHE A 8 17.80 -2.37 -19.02
CA PHE A 8 17.13 -3.28 -18.09
C PHE A 8 18.19 -3.98 -17.21
N GLU A 9 18.38 -3.51 -15.99
CA GLU A 9 19.08 -4.28 -14.97
C GLU A 9 18.29 -5.56 -14.70
N VAL A 10 18.99 -6.69 -14.77
CA VAL A 10 18.52 -8.03 -14.42
C VAL A 10 17.94 -7.97 -13.01
N ARG A 11 16.61 -7.95 -12.91
CA ARG A 11 15.86 -7.86 -11.65
C ARG A 11 16.13 -9.12 -10.84
N GLY A 12 16.78 -8.99 -9.69
CA GLY A 12 17.00 -10.09 -8.75
C GLY A 12 15.69 -10.78 -8.34
N PRO A 13 15.75 -12.01 -7.81
CA PRO A 13 14.56 -12.81 -7.49
C PRO A 13 13.60 -12.15 -6.49
N GLU A 14 14.09 -11.26 -5.62
CA GLU A 14 13.29 -10.50 -4.65
C GLU A 14 12.61 -9.25 -5.24
N ARG A 15 12.93 -8.86 -6.49
CA ARG A 15 12.39 -7.68 -7.17
C ARG A 15 11.39 -8.03 -8.27
N GLN A 16 10.72 -9.18 -8.16
CA GLN A 16 9.60 -9.50 -9.03
C GLN A 16 8.29 -9.23 -8.29
N VAL A 17 7.40 -8.48 -8.94
CA VAL A 17 6.11 -8.04 -8.38
C VAL A 17 5.24 -9.21 -7.96
N ASP A 18 5.28 -10.31 -8.71
CA ASP A 18 4.55 -11.55 -8.43
C ASP A 18 5.06 -12.24 -7.17
N VAL A 19 6.37 -12.25 -6.91
CA VAL A 19 6.94 -12.83 -5.68
C VAL A 19 6.47 -12.06 -4.45
N VAL A 20 6.54 -10.73 -4.50
CA VAL A 20 6.12 -9.86 -3.37
C VAL A 20 4.61 -9.94 -3.15
N LEU A 21 3.81 -9.93 -4.23
CA LEU A 21 2.36 -10.10 -4.13
C LEU A 21 1.98 -11.48 -3.61
N LYS A 22 2.55 -12.57 -4.15
CA LYS A 22 2.25 -13.94 -3.71
C LYS A 22 2.58 -14.12 -2.23
N ASP A 23 3.76 -13.68 -1.78
CA ASP A 23 4.15 -13.74 -0.37
C ASP A 23 3.16 -12.96 0.53
N THR A 24 2.80 -11.74 0.13
CA THR A 24 1.86 -10.90 0.89
C THR A 24 0.48 -11.55 0.98
N LEU A 25 -0.09 -11.99 -0.15
CA LEU A 25 -1.42 -12.59 -0.23
C LEU A 25 -1.49 -13.93 0.53
N GLN A 26 -0.45 -14.75 0.43
CA GLN A 26 -0.36 -16.01 1.19
C GLN A 26 -0.31 -15.76 2.70
N LYS A 27 0.45 -14.75 3.15
CA LYS A 27 0.49 -14.35 4.56
C LYS A 27 -0.86 -13.83 5.04
N ILE A 28 -1.58 -13.05 4.23
CA ILE A 28 -2.94 -12.59 4.53
C ILE A 28 -3.88 -13.79 4.66
N LEU A 29 -3.89 -14.73 3.70
CA LEU A 29 -4.73 -15.93 3.75
C LEU A 29 -4.44 -16.83 4.95
N ALA A 30 -3.19 -16.94 5.36
CA ALA A 30 -2.79 -17.70 6.54
C ALA A 30 -3.26 -17.04 7.84
N ALA A 31 -3.32 -15.70 7.89
CA ALA A 31 -3.76 -14.95 9.06
C ALA A 31 -5.28 -14.69 9.10
N ALA A 32 -5.95 -14.68 7.94
CA ALA A 32 -7.36 -14.34 7.80
C ALA A 32 -8.28 -15.48 8.28
N PRO A 33 -9.15 -15.25 9.28
CA PRO A 33 -10.08 -16.27 9.75
C PRO A 33 -11.15 -16.58 8.70
N ARG A 34 -11.75 -17.77 8.77
CA ARG A 34 -12.80 -18.23 7.82
C ARG A 34 -14.02 -17.31 7.73
N ARG A 35 -14.28 -16.49 8.77
CA ARG A 35 -15.37 -15.51 8.77
C ARG A 35 -15.17 -14.36 7.78
N LEU A 36 -13.92 -14.05 7.40
CA LEU A 36 -13.61 -13.07 6.37
C LEU A 36 -13.65 -13.75 4.99
N LYS A 37 -14.82 -14.25 4.60
CA LYS A 37 -14.96 -15.02 3.36
C LYS A 37 -14.60 -14.19 2.13
N GLU A 38 -15.10 -12.96 2.06
CA GLU A 38 -14.84 -12.03 0.95
C GLU A 38 -13.34 -11.78 0.74
N LEU A 39 -12.60 -11.44 1.82
CA LEU A 39 -11.15 -11.27 1.75
C LEU A 39 -10.43 -12.54 1.27
N ARG A 40 -10.85 -13.71 1.78
CA ARG A 40 -10.21 -14.98 1.41
C ARG A 40 -10.46 -15.35 -0.05
N ASP A 41 -11.70 -15.20 -0.49
CA ASP A 41 -12.10 -15.48 -1.87
C ASP A 41 -11.34 -14.56 -2.85
N GLU A 42 -11.20 -13.26 -2.51
CA GLU A 42 -10.44 -12.30 -3.31
C GLU A 42 -8.95 -12.63 -3.37
N CYS A 43 -8.30 -12.92 -2.22
CA CYS A 43 -6.90 -13.33 -2.20
C CYS A 43 -6.66 -14.62 -3.01
N GLU A 44 -7.56 -15.59 -2.95
CA GLU A 44 -7.45 -16.84 -3.72
C GLU A 44 -7.64 -16.60 -5.21
N ALA A 45 -8.53 -15.70 -5.62
CA ALA A 45 -8.72 -15.30 -7.01
C ALA A 45 -7.48 -14.59 -7.57
N GLU A 46 -6.93 -13.64 -6.81
CA GLU A 46 -5.72 -12.90 -7.16
C GLU A 46 -4.49 -13.81 -7.27
N LEU A 47 -4.32 -14.76 -6.34
CA LEU A 47 -3.24 -15.76 -6.41
C LEU A 47 -3.33 -16.62 -7.68
N LYS A 48 -4.54 -17.11 -8.02
CA LYS A 48 -4.75 -17.86 -9.27
C LYS A 48 -4.43 -17.02 -10.50
N ARG A 49 -4.78 -15.73 -10.48
CA ARG A 49 -4.44 -14.78 -11.55
C ARG A 49 -2.93 -14.63 -11.67
N LEU A 50 -2.21 -14.47 -10.57
CA LEU A 50 -0.74 -14.41 -10.54
C LEU A 50 -0.07 -15.69 -11.03
N ASP A 51 -0.65 -16.86 -10.77
CA ASP A 51 -0.13 -18.15 -11.28
C ASP A 51 -0.33 -18.32 -12.79
N SER A 52 -1.34 -17.64 -13.36
CA SER A 52 -1.61 -17.66 -14.81
C SER A 52 -0.76 -16.68 -15.63
N LEU A 53 -0.01 -15.79 -14.98
CA LEU A 53 0.79 -14.78 -15.67
C LEU A 53 2.07 -15.39 -16.27
N PRO A 54 2.48 -14.93 -17.48
CA PRO A 54 3.72 -15.38 -18.08
C PRO A 54 4.93 -14.97 -17.23
N ALA A 55 5.91 -15.88 -17.10
CA ALA A 55 7.10 -15.75 -16.26
C ALA A 55 8.01 -14.55 -16.59
N THR A 56 7.73 -13.82 -17.66
CA THR A 56 8.46 -12.59 -18.02
C THR A 56 8.12 -11.40 -17.12
N GLY A 57 7.01 -11.42 -16.36
CA GLY A 57 6.65 -10.38 -15.38
C GLY A 57 6.55 -8.96 -15.96
N ALA A 58 6.60 -8.83 -17.29
CA ALA A 58 6.70 -7.57 -17.99
C ALA A 58 5.31 -6.95 -18.10
N GLY A 59 5.06 -5.90 -17.33
CA GLY A 59 3.82 -5.13 -17.38
C GLY A 59 2.81 -5.44 -16.27
N VAL A 60 3.14 -6.32 -15.32
CA VAL A 60 2.28 -6.54 -14.15
C VAL A 60 2.52 -5.41 -13.14
N THR A 61 1.46 -4.69 -12.80
CA THR A 61 1.46 -3.68 -11.73
C THR A 61 0.67 -4.22 -10.54
N ALA A 62 1.08 -3.86 -9.32
CA ALA A 62 0.33 -4.24 -8.12
C ALA A 62 -0.99 -3.46 -7.99
N ASP A 63 -1.16 -2.39 -8.77
CA ASP A 63 -2.37 -1.57 -8.84
C ASP A 63 -3.63 -2.44 -9.07
N GLU A 64 -3.53 -3.45 -9.93
CA GLU A 64 -4.65 -4.35 -10.26
C GLU A 64 -4.96 -5.40 -9.18
N PHE A 65 -4.13 -5.51 -8.14
CA PHE A 65 -4.26 -6.47 -7.04
C PHE A 65 -4.52 -5.77 -5.70
N PHE A 66 -4.94 -4.49 -5.75
CA PHE A 66 -5.15 -3.70 -4.55
C PHE A 66 -6.46 -4.08 -3.81
N ALA A 67 -7.40 -4.77 -4.46
CA ALA A 67 -8.70 -5.09 -3.89
C ALA A 67 -8.58 -5.93 -2.60
N SER A 68 -7.76 -6.98 -2.63
CA SER A 68 -7.51 -7.81 -1.45
C SER A 68 -6.80 -7.06 -0.32
N LEU A 69 -5.81 -6.21 -0.67
CA LEU A 69 -5.07 -5.40 0.29
C LEU A 69 -5.99 -4.39 0.97
N LYS A 70 -6.89 -3.76 0.21
CA LYS A 70 -7.93 -2.87 0.74
C LYS A 70 -8.82 -3.60 1.75
N LEU A 71 -9.36 -4.75 1.39
CA LEU A 71 -10.20 -5.56 2.29
C LEU A 71 -9.43 -6.00 3.55
N ALA A 72 -8.13 -6.27 3.42
CA ALA A 72 -7.28 -6.64 4.55
C ALA A 72 -7.01 -5.46 5.51
N CYS A 73 -6.86 -4.23 4.99
CA CYS A 73 -6.80 -3.02 5.81
C CYS A 73 -8.12 -2.77 6.56
N GLU A 74 -9.26 -3.10 5.96
CA GLU A 74 -10.60 -2.93 6.56
C GLU A 74 -10.97 -4.02 7.58
N ALA A 75 -10.12 -5.05 7.75
CA ALA A 75 -10.31 -6.17 8.67
C ALA A 75 -10.19 -5.77 10.16
N SER A 76 -11.13 -4.94 10.60
CA SER A 76 -11.19 -4.38 11.94
C SER A 76 -11.19 -5.47 13.02
N GLY A 77 -10.42 -5.25 14.08
CA GLY A 77 -10.25 -6.23 15.17
C GLY A 77 -9.30 -7.40 14.84
N LEU A 78 -8.57 -7.35 13.72
CA LEU A 78 -7.54 -8.33 13.35
C LEU A 78 -6.19 -7.65 13.06
N PRO A 79 -5.46 -7.20 14.10
CA PRO A 79 -4.22 -6.41 13.94
C PRO A 79 -3.15 -7.12 13.11
N LYS A 80 -3.09 -8.45 13.21
CA LYS A 80 -2.15 -9.27 12.43
C LYS A 80 -2.43 -9.22 10.93
N VAL A 81 -3.70 -9.28 10.52
CA VAL A 81 -4.09 -9.20 9.10
C VAL A 81 -3.78 -7.81 8.56
N VAL A 82 -4.19 -6.78 9.30
CA VAL A 82 -3.95 -5.38 8.95
C VAL A 82 -2.45 -5.08 8.84
N SER A 83 -1.63 -5.54 9.79
CA SER A 83 -0.17 -5.32 9.76
C SER A 83 0.49 -5.93 8.52
N ILE A 84 0.12 -7.16 8.16
CA ILE A 84 0.64 -7.83 6.94
C ILE A 84 0.26 -7.04 5.69
N ALA A 85 -0.98 -6.55 5.61
CA ALA A 85 -1.44 -5.76 4.47
C ALA A 85 -0.68 -4.43 4.34
N LEU A 86 -0.52 -3.71 5.45
CA LEU A 86 0.21 -2.44 5.49
C LEU A 86 1.70 -2.61 5.16
N GLU A 87 2.34 -3.66 5.68
CA GLU A 87 3.72 -4.02 5.32
C GLU A 87 3.84 -4.34 3.82
N GLY A 88 2.89 -5.12 3.28
CA GLY A 88 2.81 -5.42 1.86
C GLY A 88 2.69 -4.17 1.00
N ILE A 89 1.74 -3.28 1.32
CA ILE A 89 1.55 -1.98 0.64
C ILE A 89 2.84 -1.17 0.66
N GLN A 90 3.49 -1.06 1.82
CA GLN A 90 4.76 -0.33 1.94
C GLN A 90 5.83 -0.91 1.02
N LYS A 91 6.02 -2.23 0.99
CA LYS A 91 7.00 -2.89 0.11
C LYS A 91 6.69 -2.65 -1.36
N LEU A 92 5.43 -2.83 -1.76
CA LEU A 92 4.99 -2.65 -3.14
C LEU A 92 5.23 -1.20 -3.62
N ILE A 93 4.97 -0.20 -2.78
CA ILE A 93 5.25 1.21 -3.07
C ILE A 93 6.75 1.47 -3.14
N SER A 94 7.52 0.99 -2.15
CA SER A 94 8.98 1.20 -2.10
C SER A 94 9.72 0.55 -3.27
N TYR A 95 9.20 -0.56 -3.81
CA TYR A 95 9.75 -1.19 -5.01
C TYR A 95 9.19 -0.62 -6.32
N GLY A 96 8.24 0.32 -6.26
CA GLY A 96 7.60 0.92 -7.43
C GLY A 96 6.65 -0.02 -8.17
N PHE A 97 6.15 -1.07 -7.50
CA PHE A 97 5.16 -1.99 -8.05
C PHE A 97 3.73 -1.49 -7.89
N LEU A 98 3.45 -0.79 -6.80
CA LEU A 98 2.20 -0.06 -6.57
C LEU A 98 2.48 1.42 -6.81
N THR A 99 1.99 1.96 -7.93
CA THR A 99 2.20 3.37 -8.31
C THR A 99 0.94 4.19 -8.11
N GLY A 100 -0.22 3.56 -8.26
CA GLY A 100 -1.53 4.18 -8.09
C GLY A 100 -1.84 5.28 -9.11
N ARG A 101 -1.09 5.39 -10.22
CA ARG A 101 -1.27 6.41 -11.27
C ARG A 101 -2.53 6.18 -12.12
N GLY A 102 -3.05 4.96 -12.12
CA GLY A 102 -4.28 4.59 -12.81
C GLY A 102 -5.52 5.22 -12.19
N ARG A 103 -6.62 5.19 -12.95
CA ARG A 103 -7.94 5.59 -12.46
C ARG A 103 -8.33 4.72 -11.27
N ASP A 104 -8.90 5.34 -10.26
CA ASP A 104 -9.45 4.63 -9.12
C ASP A 104 -10.64 3.73 -9.53
N PRO A 105 -10.56 2.40 -9.35
CA PRO A 105 -11.65 1.48 -9.66
C PRO A 105 -12.68 1.38 -8.53
N PHE A 106 -12.39 1.89 -7.33
CA PHE A 106 -13.22 1.74 -6.14
C PHE A 106 -14.19 2.90 -5.91
N LYS A 107 -13.86 4.09 -6.44
CA LYS A 107 -14.69 5.30 -6.29
C LYS A 107 -14.72 6.08 -7.60
N ALA A 108 -15.91 6.55 -7.96
CA ALA A 108 -16.10 7.39 -9.14
C ALA A 108 -15.51 8.79 -8.91
N ALA A 109 -15.11 9.44 -10.01
CA ALA A 109 -14.75 10.85 -9.96
C ALA A 109 -16.03 11.69 -9.74
N GLU A 110 -15.98 12.60 -8.78
CA GLU A 110 -17.07 13.55 -8.54
C GLU A 110 -17.16 14.57 -9.69
N PRO A 111 -18.38 14.97 -10.11
CA PRO A 111 -18.54 15.99 -11.15
C PRO A 111 -17.83 17.30 -10.79
N GLY A 112 -16.95 17.78 -11.69
CA GLY A 112 -16.21 19.03 -11.49
C GLY A 112 -14.92 18.90 -10.68
N GLN A 113 -14.51 17.70 -10.28
CA GLN A 113 -13.21 17.43 -9.66
C GLN A 113 -12.26 16.71 -10.63
N PRO A 114 -10.93 16.86 -10.47
CA PRO A 114 -9.97 16.08 -11.24
C PRO A 114 -10.19 14.56 -11.04
N PRO A 115 -9.82 13.73 -12.02
CA PRO A 115 -10.00 12.29 -11.94
C PRO A 115 -9.24 11.73 -10.74
N ARG A 116 -9.95 10.96 -9.91
CA ARG A 116 -9.37 10.32 -8.73
C ARG A 116 -8.44 9.18 -9.13
N GLN A 117 -7.29 9.12 -8.48
CA GLN A 117 -6.26 8.12 -8.73
C GLN A 117 -6.32 7.00 -7.69
N LEU A 118 -5.89 5.80 -8.06
CA LEU A 118 -5.87 4.67 -7.14
C LEU A 118 -5.08 4.98 -5.86
N ILE A 119 -3.99 5.76 -5.96
CA ILE A 119 -3.19 6.17 -4.80
C ILE A 119 -4.01 6.87 -3.72
N ASP A 120 -5.07 7.61 -4.09
CA ASP A 120 -5.97 8.26 -3.13
C ASP A 120 -6.70 7.22 -2.27
N THR A 121 -7.20 6.15 -2.89
CA THR A 121 -7.82 5.03 -2.17
C THR A 121 -6.82 4.23 -1.37
N VAL A 122 -5.58 4.07 -1.85
CA VAL A 122 -4.49 3.42 -1.09
C VAL A 122 -4.25 4.17 0.21
N ILE A 123 -4.02 5.48 0.14
CA ILE A 123 -3.79 6.32 1.32
C ILE A 123 -4.99 6.31 2.26
N GLU A 124 -6.21 6.43 1.74
CA GLU A 124 -7.41 6.34 2.58
C GLU A 124 -7.52 5.00 3.32
N SER A 125 -7.23 3.90 2.63
CA SER A 125 -7.26 2.55 3.23
C SER A 125 -6.19 2.36 4.29
N VAL A 126 -5.01 2.98 4.13
CA VAL A 126 -3.97 2.99 5.16
C VAL A 126 -4.40 3.88 6.33
N SER A 127 -4.92 5.08 6.07
CA SER A 127 -5.32 6.06 7.09
C SER A 127 -6.48 5.60 7.97
N THR A 128 -7.38 4.73 7.50
CA THR A 128 -8.49 4.21 8.32
C THR A 128 -7.99 3.43 9.55
N CYS A 129 -6.76 2.93 9.52
CA CYS A 129 -6.16 2.17 10.60
C CYS A 129 -5.60 3.05 11.75
N ALA A 130 -5.71 4.39 11.66
CA ALA A 130 -5.00 5.32 12.56
C ALA A 130 -5.43 5.23 14.03
N GLU A 131 -6.66 4.81 14.28
CA GLU A 131 -7.20 4.61 15.64
C GLU A 131 -6.83 3.23 16.23
N SER A 132 -6.07 2.42 15.50
CA SER A 132 -5.59 1.13 16.01
C SER A 132 -4.76 1.31 17.27
N ALA A 133 -5.06 0.52 18.31
CA ALA A 133 -4.27 0.47 19.54
C ALA A 133 -3.02 -0.43 19.42
N ASP A 134 -2.84 -1.09 18.28
CA ASP A 134 -1.71 -2.00 18.05
C ASP A 134 -0.49 -1.23 17.50
N ASP A 135 0.63 -1.29 18.23
CA ASP A 135 1.86 -0.58 17.89
C ASP A 135 2.44 -1.02 16.53
N THR A 136 2.26 -2.29 16.14
CA THR A 136 2.78 -2.83 14.88
C THR A 136 1.99 -2.30 13.70
N VAL A 137 0.66 -2.22 13.84
CA VAL A 137 -0.22 -1.58 12.85
C VAL A 137 0.19 -0.13 12.65
N GLN A 138 0.31 0.65 13.74
CA GLN A 138 0.70 2.06 13.67
C GLN A 138 2.07 2.25 13.00
N LEU A 139 3.04 1.41 13.32
CA LEU A 139 4.37 1.44 12.71
C LEU A 139 4.29 1.23 11.19
N HIS A 140 3.57 0.20 10.73
CA HIS A 140 3.45 -0.07 9.30
C HIS A 140 2.64 1.02 8.57
N MET A 141 1.67 1.65 9.23
CA MET A 141 0.99 2.82 8.68
C MET A 141 1.97 3.97 8.43
N ILE A 142 2.80 4.32 9.42
CA ILE A 142 3.79 5.41 9.28
C ILE A 142 4.72 5.12 8.09
N ASN A 143 5.22 3.88 7.99
CA ASN A 143 6.13 3.48 6.92
C ASN A 143 5.45 3.49 5.54
N ALA A 144 4.21 3.00 5.43
CA ALA A 144 3.47 2.99 4.18
C ALA A 144 3.15 4.41 3.70
N LEU A 145 2.68 5.27 4.60
CA LEU A 145 2.38 6.67 4.31
C LEU A 145 3.64 7.44 3.89
N CYS A 146 4.75 7.27 4.62
CA CYS A 146 6.03 7.87 4.26
C CYS A 146 6.50 7.42 2.89
N ALA A 147 6.51 6.10 2.65
CA ALA A 147 6.90 5.52 1.37
C ALA A 147 6.06 6.07 0.21
N ALA A 148 4.75 6.23 0.39
CA ALA A 148 3.86 6.75 -0.64
C ALA A 148 4.18 8.20 -1.04
N VAL A 149 4.50 9.05 -0.07
CA VAL A 149 4.79 10.48 -0.31
C VAL A 149 6.18 10.70 -0.89
N ILE A 150 7.20 9.96 -0.42
CA ILE A 150 8.59 10.14 -0.88
C ILE A 150 8.92 9.36 -2.15
N SER A 151 8.04 8.43 -2.57
CA SER A 151 8.27 7.60 -3.75
C SER A 151 8.24 8.44 -5.02
N GLN A 152 9.26 8.29 -5.87
CA GLN A 152 9.30 8.93 -7.19
C GLN A 152 8.31 8.32 -8.20
N THR A 153 7.68 7.20 -7.83
CA THR A 153 6.73 6.48 -8.70
C THR A 153 5.28 6.76 -8.34
N CYS A 154 5.01 7.23 -7.12
CA CYS A 154 3.68 7.62 -6.65
C CYS A 154 3.54 9.14 -6.68
N GLU A 155 2.38 9.63 -7.07
CA GLU A 155 2.07 11.07 -7.10
C GLU A 155 0.95 11.35 -6.10
N VAL A 156 1.32 11.69 -4.87
CA VAL A 156 0.35 12.03 -3.80
C VAL A 156 0.17 13.54 -3.74
N HIS A 157 -1.05 14.03 -3.96
CA HIS A 157 -1.31 15.46 -4.10
C HIS A 157 -2.54 15.94 -3.31
N GLY A 158 -2.65 17.26 -3.17
CA GLY A 158 -3.85 17.96 -2.70
C GLY A 158 -4.38 17.44 -1.35
N LYS A 159 -5.65 17.05 -1.34
CA LYS A 159 -6.36 16.58 -0.14
C LYS A 159 -5.71 15.34 0.47
N THR A 160 -5.27 14.41 -0.38
CA THR A 160 -4.68 13.14 0.05
C THR A 160 -3.33 13.36 0.74
N LEU A 161 -2.51 14.29 0.24
CA LEU A 161 -1.27 14.68 0.92
C LEU A 161 -1.54 15.30 2.30
N ILE A 162 -2.50 16.22 2.40
CA ILE A 162 -2.89 16.85 3.67
C ILE A 162 -3.39 15.78 4.66
N GLN A 163 -4.18 14.82 4.18
CA GLN A 163 -4.64 13.70 4.99
C GLN A 163 -3.47 12.85 5.51
N THR A 164 -2.53 12.49 4.65
CA THR A 164 -1.33 11.73 5.05
C THR A 164 -0.55 12.43 6.17
N VAL A 165 -0.25 13.72 5.99
CA VAL A 165 0.46 14.52 7.00
C VAL A 165 -0.35 14.58 8.30
N SER A 166 -1.65 14.80 8.20
CA SER A 166 -2.55 14.86 9.37
C SER A 166 -2.57 13.52 10.12
N THR A 167 -2.65 12.39 9.41
CA THR A 167 -2.58 11.05 10.00
C THR A 167 -1.25 10.84 10.73
N CYS A 168 -0.12 11.22 10.13
CA CYS A 168 1.19 11.09 10.78
C CYS A 168 1.33 11.99 12.01
N VAL A 169 0.76 13.20 12.01
CA VAL A 169 0.69 14.07 13.21
C VAL A 169 -0.14 13.41 14.32
N THR A 170 -1.30 12.84 13.98
CA THR A 170 -2.13 12.09 14.94
C THR A 170 -1.36 10.92 15.54
N LEU A 171 -0.68 10.11 14.72
CA LEU A 171 0.14 8.99 15.21
C LEU A 171 1.32 9.47 16.07
N HIS A 172 1.96 10.58 15.74
CA HIS A 172 3.02 11.18 16.56
C HIS A 172 2.49 11.63 17.93
N ARG A 173 1.29 12.23 17.98
CA ARG A 173 0.68 12.75 19.20
C ARG A 173 0.11 11.65 20.09
N ASP A 174 -0.62 10.69 19.50
CA ASP A 174 -1.51 9.78 20.23
C ASP A 174 -0.93 8.38 20.43
N SER A 175 0.11 8.00 19.69
CA SER A 175 0.79 6.72 19.89
C SER A 175 1.32 6.60 21.33
N LYS A 176 1.13 5.43 21.94
CA LYS A 176 1.71 5.09 23.25
C LYS A 176 3.17 4.61 23.14
N SER A 177 3.59 4.19 21.96
CA SER A 177 4.95 3.76 21.66
C SER A 177 5.82 4.96 21.30
N ALA A 178 6.84 5.23 22.14
CA ALA A 178 7.84 6.27 21.88
C ALA A 178 8.62 6.04 20.58
N THR A 179 8.79 4.77 20.18
CA THR A 179 9.39 4.41 18.89
C THR A 179 8.52 4.89 17.74
N ASN A 180 7.20 4.61 17.79
CA ASN A 180 6.27 5.05 16.76
C ASN A 180 6.15 6.57 16.72
N GLN A 181 6.16 7.25 17.88
CA GLN A 181 6.19 8.71 17.94
C GLN A 181 7.42 9.27 17.21
N ARG A 182 8.62 8.73 17.49
CA ARG A 182 9.86 9.16 16.83
C ARG A 182 9.84 8.84 15.34
N MET A 183 9.32 7.69 14.94
CA MET A 183 9.20 7.33 13.52
C MET A 183 8.23 8.23 12.77
N ALA A 184 7.08 8.57 13.37
CA ALA A 184 6.14 9.51 12.79
C ALA A 184 6.77 10.90 12.64
N GLN A 185 7.56 11.35 13.62
CA GLN A 185 8.31 12.60 13.52
C GLN A 185 9.32 12.58 12.35
N THR A 186 10.09 11.50 12.21
CA THR A 186 11.03 11.36 11.08
C THR A 186 10.30 11.35 9.75
N ALA A 187 9.19 10.62 9.64
CA ALA A 187 8.37 10.57 8.44
C ALA A 187 7.83 11.95 8.06
N LEU A 188 7.32 12.72 9.03
CA LEU A 188 6.85 14.09 8.80
C LEU A 188 7.96 14.99 8.26
N THR A 189 9.17 14.91 8.82
CA THR A 189 10.32 15.67 8.31
C THR A 189 10.64 15.26 6.88
N GLN A 190 10.68 13.96 6.58
CA GLN A 190 10.98 13.45 5.24
C GLN A 190 9.92 13.85 4.20
N MET A 191 8.65 13.89 4.58
CA MET A 191 7.55 14.31 3.68
C MET A 191 7.59 15.80 3.32
N LEU A 192 8.18 16.64 4.18
CA LEU A 192 8.15 18.10 4.08
C LEU A 192 9.50 18.73 3.69
N SER A 193 10.55 17.91 3.58
CA SER A 193 11.89 18.35 3.15
C SER A 193 11.99 18.45 1.64
#